data_AF-A0A931NZR2-F1
#
_entry.id   AF-A0A931NZR2-F1
#
_cell.length_a   1.000
_cell.length_b   1.000
_cell.length_c   1.000
_cell.angle_alpha   90.00
_cell.angle_beta   90.00
_cell.angle_gamma   90.00
#
_symmetry.space_group_name_H-M   'P 1'
#
loop_
_entity.id
_entity.type
_entity.pdbx_description
1 polymer ?
#
loop_
_entity_poly.entity_id
_entity_poly.type
_entity_poly.pdbx_seq_one_letter_code
_entity_poly.pdbx_strand_id
1 'polypeptide(L)'
;MLRALMALAVTLVTATLIVGWLELTREPEVEVAEFTPPTEEEKEADAFEGPVFFEDERLARAARCTVNDMALSDGLSTEWWVRFNAMEGDPALVQQVEAEAETGNLQAMEQIAFHLASRGPEGSEAEARAWMIQAAEAGSVAAINEIGYSYTHGSLGNERDVEEGVRWLLRAMEAGDPLAAANLANLYAEGEIDPPDGMDAQAASLEAHLVSASGCYPPSLEVISNRLKRGRGVPRDLEAAGWIDRNLRIYRN
;
A
#
# COMPACT_ATOMS: atom_id res chain seq x y z
N MET A 1 49.92 34.59 -28.88
CA MET A 1 48.62 34.24 -29.49
C MET A 1 48.26 32.77 -29.34
N LEU A 2 49.11 31.79 -29.68
CA LEU A 2 48.78 30.36 -29.59
C LEU A 2 48.35 29.86 -28.18
N ARG A 3 49.02 30.33 -27.10
CA ARG A 3 48.69 29.91 -25.72
C ARG A 3 47.33 30.39 -25.22
N ALA A 4 46.87 31.56 -25.67
CA ALA A 4 45.55 32.10 -25.29
C ALA A 4 44.41 31.36 -26.00
N LEU A 5 44.63 30.93 -27.24
CA LEU A 5 43.66 30.14 -28.01
C LEU A 5 43.49 28.72 -27.45
N MET A 6 44.57 28.08 -26.96
CA MET A 6 44.48 26.77 -26.30
C MET A 6 43.75 26.84 -24.95
N ALA A 7 43.97 27.90 -24.15
CA ALA A 7 43.28 28.06 -22.87
C ALA A 7 41.76 28.24 -23.05
N LEU A 8 41.35 29.00 -24.07
CA LEU A 8 39.93 29.21 -24.39
C LEU A 8 39.25 27.92 -24.91
N ALA A 9 39.98 27.10 -25.69
CA ALA A 9 39.46 25.82 -26.18
C ALA A 9 39.26 24.81 -25.04
N VAL A 10 40.17 24.78 -24.05
CA VAL A 10 40.05 23.89 -22.88
C VAL A 10 38.89 24.29 -21.95
N THR A 11 38.64 25.59 -21.77
CA THR A 11 37.49 26.05 -20.96
C THR A 11 36.15 25.78 -21.65
N LEU A 12 36.07 25.88 -22.97
CA LEU A 12 34.86 25.55 -23.73
C LEU A 12 34.54 24.04 -23.70
N VAL A 13 35.56 23.18 -23.81
CA VAL A 13 35.38 21.71 -23.74
C VAL A 13 34.99 21.26 -22.33
N THR A 14 35.53 21.87 -21.28
CA THR A 14 35.14 21.54 -19.90
C THR A 14 33.73 22.04 -19.58
N ALA A 15 33.32 23.21 -20.07
CA ALA A 15 31.97 23.71 -19.89
C ALA A 15 30.91 22.82 -20.56
N THR A 16 31.15 22.35 -21.79
CA THR A 16 30.20 21.46 -22.48
C THR A 16 30.13 20.07 -21.85
N LEU A 17 31.24 19.55 -21.32
CA LEU A 17 31.22 18.29 -20.56
C LEU A 17 30.46 18.41 -19.24
N ILE A 18 30.56 19.55 -18.54
CA ILE A 18 29.82 19.79 -17.29
C ILE A 18 28.32 19.91 -17.57
N VAL A 19 27.91 20.63 -18.61
CA VAL A 19 26.48 20.75 -18.98
C VAL A 19 25.91 19.40 -19.42
N GLY A 20 26.65 18.64 -20.24
CA GLY A 20 26.24 17.29 -20.65
C GLY A 20 26.15 16.32 -19.48
N TRP A 21 27.05 16.42 -18.49
CA TRP A 21 26.99 15.59 -17.28
C TRP A 21 25.81 15.97 -16.38
N LEU A 22 25.49 17.27 -16.25
CA LEU A 22 24.31 17.74 -15.51
C LEU A 22 22.99 17.28 -16.14
N GLU A 23 22.91 17.21 -17.48
CA GLU A 23 21.74 16.68 -18.18
C GLU A 23 21.62 15.16 -18.03
N LEU A 24 22.75 14.43 -17.95
CA LEU A 24 22.80 12.97 -17.73
C LEU A 24 22.50 12.54 -16.29
N THR A 25 22.69 13.42 -15.30
CA THR A 25 22.37 13.15 -13.89
C THR A 25 21.05 13.78 -13.45
N ARG A 26 20.30 14.39 -14.36
CA ARG A 26 18.95 14.87 -14.06
C ARG A 26 18.04 13.65 -13.98
N GLU A 27 17.72 13.22 -12.77
CA GLU A 27 16.70 12.21 -12.57
C GLU A 27 15.41 12.69 -13.23
N PRO A 28 14.70 11.84 -13.99
CA PRO A 28 13.40 12.22 -14.51
C PRO A 28 12.50 12.54 -13.31
N GLU A 29 11.86 13.71 -13.33
CA GLU A 29 10.74 13.98 -12.44
C GLU A 29 9.71 12.88 -12.70
N VAL A 30 9.62 11.92 -11.79
CA VAL A 30 8.53 10.96 -11.78
C VAL A 30 7.33 11.79 -11.36
N GLU A 31 6.52 12.18 -12.33
CA GLU A 31 5.19 12.72 -12.08
C GLU A 31 4.43 11.62 -11.34
N VAL A 32 4.38 11.73 -10.02
CA VAL A 32 3.58 10.86 -9.18
C VAL A 32 2.15 11.14 -9.61
N ALA A 33 1.56 10.24 -10.39
CA ALA A 33 0.17 10.38 -10.81
C ALA A 33 -0.66 10.57 -9.53
N GLU A 34 -1.22 11.75 -9.35
CA GLU A 34 -2.14 12.01 -8.25
C GLU A 34 -3.29 11.03 -8.41
N PHE A 35 -3.52 10.20 -7.39
CA PHE A 35 -4.62 9.25 -7.40
C PHE A 35 -5.94 10.03 -7.52
N THR A 36 -6.63 9.87 -8.64
CA THR A 36 -7.99 10.37 -8.85
C THR A 36 -8.98 9.26 -8.54
N PRO A 37 -9.83 9.40 -7.51
CA PRO A 37 -10.82 8.37 -7.21
C PRO A 37 -11.87 8.25 -8.34
N PRO A 38 -12.47 7.06 -8.52
CA PRO A 38 -13.44 6.78 -9.59
C PRO A 38 -14.73 7.62 -9.44
N THR A 39 -15.33 8.00 -10.57
CA THR A 39 -16.62 8.70 -10.64
C THR A 39 -17.80 7.79 -10.30
N GLU A 40 -18.96 8.36 -9.94
CA GLU A 40 -20.18 7.58 -9.67
C GLU A 40 -20.66 6.78 -10.90
N GLU A 41 -20.47 7.31 -12.11
CA GLU A 41 -20.81 6.60 -13.36
C GLU A 41 -19.93 5.36 -13.56
N GLU A 42 -18.63 5.47 -13.25
CA GLU A 42 -17.70 4.33 -13.27
C GLU A 42 -18.07 3.31 -12.19
N LYS A 43 -18.41 3.75 -10.97
CA LYS A 43 -18.86 2.86 -9.88
C LYS A 43 -20.11 2.05 -10.26
N GLU A 44 -21.07 2.67 -10.96
CA GLU A 44 -22.30 1.99 -11.42
C GLU A 44 -22.03 1.02 -12.59
N ALA A 45 -21.09 1.34 -13.49
CA ALA A 45 -20.70 0.49 -14.62
C ALA A 45 -19.83 -0.74 -14.24
N ASP A 46 -19.46 -0.85 -12.97
CA ASP A 46 -18.54 -1.86 -12.45
C ASP A 46 -19.23 -2.96 -11.63
N ALA A 47 -20.56 -3.05 -11.64
CA ALA A 47 -21.28 -4.17 -11.05
C ALA A 47 -21.07 -5.47 -11.88
N PHE A 48 -20.66 -6.57 -11.23
CA PHE A 48 -20.58 -7.88 -11.91
C PHE A 48 -21.98 -8.43 -12.15
N GLU A 49 -22.40 -8.56 -13.41
CA GLU A 49 -23.73 -9.10 -13.76
C GLU A 49 -23.74 -10.61 -14.04
N GLY A 50 -22.57 -11.26 -14.07
CA GLY A 50 -22.46 -12.69 -14.35
C GLY A 50 -22.66 -13.58 -13.10
N PRO A 51 -22.92 -14.89 -13.27
CA PRO A 51 -22.84 -15.82 -12.16
C PRO A 51 -21.39 -16.31 -11.94
N VAL A 52 -20.84 -16.12 -10.73
CA VAL A 52 -19.58 -16.76 -10.31
C VAL A 52 -19.90 -17.99 -9.46
N PHE A 53 -19.49 -19.17 -9.90
CA PHE A 53 -19.63 -20.42 -9.15
C PHE A 53 -18.26 -20.93 -8.71
N PHE A 54 -17.85 -20.59 -7.49
CA PHE A 54 -16.73 -21.23 -6.81
C PHE A 54 -17.21 -21.87 -5.51
N GLU A 55 -16.65 -23.02 -5.16
CA GLU A 55 -16.85 -23.63 -3.84
C GLU A 55 -16.19 -22.78 -2.74
N ASP A 56 -15.07 -22.13 -3.07
CA ASP A 56 -14.42 -21.17 -2.18
C ASP A 56 -15.12 -19.80 -2.25
N GLU A 57 -15.81 -19.44 -1.16
CA GLU A 57 -16.54 -18.17 -1.05
C GLU A 57 -15.63 -16.94 -1.13
N ARG A 58 -14.37 -17.05 -0.70
CA ARG A 58 -13.39 -15.95 -0.77
C ARG A 58 -13.05 -15.64 -2.21
N LEU A 59 -12.84 -16.69 -3.01
CA LEU A 59 -12.60 -16.56 -4.44
C LEU A 59 -13.83 -15.98 -5.16
N ALA A 60 -15.03 -16.39 -4.76
CA ALA A 60 -16.28 -15.84 -5.29
C ALA A 60 -16.47 -14.36 -4.92
N ARG A 61 -16.09 -13.96 -3.70
CA ARG A 61 -16.10 -12.55 -3.28
C ARG A 61 -15.06 -11.72 -4.03
N ALA A 62 -13.85 -12.22 -4.18
CA ALA A 62 -12.76 -11.56 -4.92
C ALA A 62 -13.17 -11.26 -6.37
N ALA A 63 -13.81 -12.22 -7.04
CA ALA A 63 -14.32 -12.07 -8.40
C ALA A 63 -15.51 -11.08 -8.54
N ARG A 64 -16.04 -10.57 -7.42
CA ARG A 64 -17.14 -9.59 -7.39
C ARG A 64 -16.73 -8.24 -6.80
N CYS A 65 -15.44 -8.03 -6.52
CA CYS A 65 -14.92 -6.75 -6.04
C CYS A 65 -15.10 -5.62 -7.06
N THR A 66 -15.88 -4.61 -6.67
CA THR A 66 -16.07 -3.39 -7.46
C THR A 66 -14.89 -2.43 -7.27
N VAL A 67 -14.78 -1.41 -8.12
CA VAL A 67 -13.78 -0.35 -7.94
C VAL A 67 -14.00 0.41 -6.62
N ASN A 68 -15.26 0.58 -6.21
CA ASN A 68 -15.56 1.18 -4.91
C ASN A 68 -15.10 0.30 -3.73
N ASP A 69 -15.25 -1.03 -3.82
CA ASP A 69 -14.72 -1.94 -2.80
C ASP A 69 -13.19 -1.80 -2.65
N MET A 70 -12.48 -1.70 -3.78
CA MET A 70 -11.02 -1.50 -3.80
C MET A 70 -10.61 -0.18 -3.14
N ALA A 71 -11.27 0.92 -3.49
CA ALA A 71 -10.99 2.22 -2.89
C ALA A 71 -11.21 2.23 -1.37
N LEU A 72 -12.24 1.55 -0.88
CA LEU A 72 -12.49 1.39 0.55
C LEU A 72 -11.45 0.50 1.23
N SER A 73 -10.99 -0.57 0.55
CA SER A 73 -9.98 -1.48 1.07
C SER A 73 -8.63 -0.81 1.31
N ASP A 74 -8.21 0.13 0.46
CA ASP A 74 -6.93 0.84 0.62
C ASP A 74 -6.98 1.97 1.65
N GLY A 75 -8.08 2.11 2.41
CA GLY A 75 -8.28 3.19 3.38
C GLY A 75 -8.45 4.57 2.72
N LEU A 76 -8.60 4.61 1.40
CA LEU A 76 -8.74 5.83 0.60
C LEU A 76 -10.19 6.33 0.64
N SER A 77 -10.74 6.64 1.82
CA SER A 77 -11.86 7.58 1.79
C SER A 77 -11.30 8.91 1.27
N THR A 78 -11.93 9.48 0.24
CA THR A 78 -11.46 10.74 -0.38
C THR A 78 -11.22 11.82 0.67
N GLU A 79 -12.00 11.81 1.75
CA GLU A 79 -11.87 12.75 2.87
C GLU A 79 -10.60 12.55 3.71
N TRP A 80 -10.19 11.31 4.00
CA TRP A 80 -8.98 11.04 4.79
C TRP A 80 -7.75 11.59 4.06
N TRP A 81 -7.60 11.28 2.78
CA TRP A 81 -6.41 11.67 1.99
C TRP A 81 -6.36 13.16 1.69
N VAL A 82 -7.50 13.77 1.36
CA VAL A 82 -7.57 15.22 1.17
C VAL A 82 -7.15 15.94 2.45
N ARG A 83 -7.63 15.49 3.61
CA ARG A 83 -7.24 16.07 4.90
C ARG A 83 -5.75 15.84 5.19
N PHE A 84 -5.25 14.62 5.00
CA PHE A 84 -3.84 14.29 5.23
C PHE A 84 -2.88 15.09 4.34
N ASN A 85 -3.18 15.27 3.06
CA ASN A 85 -2.36 16.07 2.15
C ASN A 85 -2.40 17.56 2.49
N ALA A 86 -3.53 18.09 2.95
CA ALA A 86 -3.63 19.47 3.38
C ALA A 86 -2.72 19.80 4.59
N MET A 87 -2.36 18.80 5.42
CA MET A 87 -1.50 19.01 6.60
C MET A 87 -0.07 19.49 6.26
N GLU A 88 0.48 19.14 5.10
CA GLU A 88 1.87 19.46 4.74
C GLU A 88 2.13 20.98 4.63
N GLY A 89 1.10 21.74 4.26
CA GLY A 89 1.17 23.20 4.14
C GLY A 89 0.42 23.97 5.23
N ASP A 90 -0.22 23.28 6.18
CA ASP A 90 -1.11 23.89 7.17
C ASP A 90 -0.77 23.44 8.61
N PRO A 91 0.15 24.15 9.29
CA PRO A 91 0.49 23.87 10.69
C PRO A 91 -0.67 24.04 11.67
N ALA A 92 -1.70 24.82 11.32
CA ALA A 92 -2.89 24.96 12.16
C ALA A 92 -3.77 23.71 12.05
N LEU A 93 -3.87 23.12 10.86
CA LEU A 93 -4.53 21.82 10.67
C LEU A 93 -3.78 20.71 11.41
N VAL A 94 -2.44 20.69 11.39
CA VAL A 94 -1.66 19.71 12.17
C VAL A 94 -2.01 19.80 13.66
N GLN A 95 -1.99 21.00 14.25
CA GLN A 95 -2.39 21.21 15.65
C GLN A 95 -3.84 20.80 15.93
N GLN A 96 -4.74 21.02 14.98
CA GLN A 96 -6.12 20.57 15.11
C GLN A 96 -6.21 19.03 15.12
N VAL A 97 -5.49 18.36 14.22
CA VAL A 97 -5.45 16.90 14.16
C VAL A 97 -4.82 16.32 15.44
N GLU A 98 -3.74 16.91 15.94
CA GLU A 98 -3.14 16.54 17.23
C GLU A 98 -4.15 16.65 18.38
N ALA A 99 -4.86 17.78 18.48
CA ALA A 99 -5.88 17.98 19.51
C ALA A 99 -7.02 16.96 19.39
N GLU A 100 -7.44 16.61 18.18
CA GLU A 100 -8.44 15.57 17.96
C GLU A 100 -7.91 14.18 18.36
N ALA A 101 -6.66 13.86 18.03
CA ALA A 101 -6.00 12.62 18.42
C ALA A 101 -5.91 12.50 19.95
N GLU A 102 -5.55 13.57 20.66
CA GLU A 102 -5.52 13.62 22.13
C GLU A 102 -6.90 13.34 22.77
N THR A 103 -7.99 13.66 22.06
CA THR A 103 -9.36 13.36 22.53
C THR A 103 -9.83 11.94 22.24
N GLY A 104 -8.99 11.10 21.61
CA GLY A 104 -9.31 9.71 21.29
C GLY A 104 -9.86 9.48 19.88
N ASN A 105 -9.77 10.46 18.98
CA ASN A 105 -10.21 10.28 17.60
C ASN A 105 -9.23 9.35 16.85
N LEU A 106 -9.68 8.14 16.53
CA LEU A 106 -8.88 7.11 15.83
C LEU A 106 -8.30 7.61 14.50
N GLN A 107 -9.13 8.28 13.69
CA GLN A 107 -8.71 8.78 12.38
C GLN A 107 -7.63 9.86 12.52
N ALA A 108 -7.76 10.72 13.53
CA ALA A 108 -6.77 11.75 13.82
C ALA A 108 -5.46 11.15 14.36
N MET A 109 -5.52 10.12 15.22
CA MET A 109 -4.35 9.37 15.69
C MET A 109 -3.59 8.73 14.51
N GLU A 110 -4.31 8.11 13.57
CA GLU A 110 -3.72 7.56 12.35
C GLU A 110 -3.09 8.67 11.49
N GLN A 111 -3.79 9.77 11.24
CA GLN A 111 -3.30 10.87 10.41
C GLN A 111 -2.04 11.53 10.97
N ILE A 112 -2.00 11.79 12.29
CA ILE A 112 -0.82 12.39 12.90
C ILE A 112 0.35 11.41 12.92
N ALA A 113 0.10 10.11 13.17
CA ALA A 113 1.12 9.08 13.09
C ALA A 113 1.74 9.02 11.69
N PHE A 114 0.91 8.95 10.64
CA PHE A 114 1.38 8.96 9.25
C PHE A 114 2.11 10.26 8.90
N HIS A 115 1.63 11.41 9.39
CA HIS A 115 2.26 12.70 9.14
C HIS A 115 3.67 12.74 9.74
N LEU A 116 3.81 12.35 11.01
CA LEU A 116 5.09 12.30 11.70
C LEU A 116 6.06 11.29 11.07
N ALA A 117 5.56 10.13 10.62
CA ALA A 117 6.37 9.09 9.99
C ALA A 117 6.90 9.48 8.60
N SER A 118 6.07 10.16 7.79
CA SER A 118 6.38 10.42 6.38
C SER A 118 6.91 11.84 6.10
N ARG A 119 6.48 12.82 6.90
CA ARG A 119 6.73 14.26 6.69
C ARG A 119 7.26 14.96 7.95
N GLY A 120 7.34 14.24 9.07
CA GLY A 120 7.84 14.79 10.33
C GLY A 120 9.33 15.10 10.29
N PRO A 121 9.82 15.93 11.22
CA PRO A 121 11.26 16.13 11.42
C PRO A 121 12.00 14.81 11.66
N GLU A 122 13.30 14.78 11.35
CA GLU A 122 14.16 13.63 11.65
C GLU A 122 14.04 13.23 13.14
N GLY A 123 13.77 11.94 13.38
CA GLY A 123 13.55 11.40 14.73
C GLY A 123 12.09 11.34 15.21
N SER A 124 11.12 11.80 14.40
CA SER A 124 9.68 11.76 14.75
C SER A 124 9.06 10.35 14.72
N GLU A 125 9.80 9.35 14.24
CA GLU A 125 9.32 7.97 14.09
C GLU A 125 8.84 7.34 15.41
N ALA A 126 9.52 7.64 16.53
CA ALA A 126 9.14 7.11 17.83
C ALA A 126 7.81 7.69 18.32
N GLU A 127 7.52 8.93 17.97
CA GLU A 127 6.25 9.59 18.27
C GLU A 127 5.13 9.07 17.36
N ALA A 128 5.42 8.92 16.06
CA ALA A 128 4.51 8.29 15.12
C ALA A 128 4.08 6.88 15.60
N ARG A 129 5.04 6.07 16.05
CA ARG A 129 4.77 4.75 16.62
C ARG A 129 3.91 4.83 17.88
N ALA A 130 4.15 5.81 18.76
CA ALA A 130 3.35 5.97 19.98
C ALA A 130 1.87 6.25 19.65
N TRP A 131 1.62 7.12 18.67
CA TRP A 131 0.27 7.37 18.17
C TRP A 131 -0.37 6.14 17.53
N MET A 132 0.40 5.37 16.75
CA MET A 132 -0.09 4.13 16.14
C MET A 132 -0.46 3.08 17.20
N ILE A 133 0.36 2.93 18.25
CA ILE A 133 0.04 2.04 19.39
C ILE A 133 -1.25 2.48 20.08
N GLN A 134 -1.43 3.77 20.34
CA GLN A 134 -2.66 4.27 20.96
C GLN A 134 -3.89 4.00 20.07
N ALA A 135 -3.78 4.22 18.76
CA ALA A 135 -4.85 3.90 17.81
C ALA A 135 -5.17 2.39 17.82
N ALA A 136 -4.16 1.53 17.83
CA ALA A 136 -4.33 0.08 17.87
C ALA A 136 -4.95 -0.41 19.20
N GLU A 137 -4.59 0.19 20.32
CA GLU A 137 -5.19 -0.07 21.65
C GLU A 137 -6.64 0.41 21.71
N ALA A 138 -6.96 1.50 21.03
CA ALA A 138 -8.32 2.03 20.91
C ALA A 138 -9.15 1.33 19.82
N GLY A 139 -8.58 0.32 19.13
CA GLY A 139 -9.30 -0.58 18.23
C GLY A 139 -9.18 -0.27 16.74
N SER A 140 -8.27 0.62 16.32
CA SER A 140 -7.95 0.79 14.90
C SER A 140 -7.26 -0.46 14.36
N VAL A 141 -7.94 -1.11 13.42
CA VAL A 141 -7.42 -2.29 12.70
C VAL A 141 -6.27 -1.89 11.76
N ALA A 142 -6.38 -0.73 11.11
CA ALA A 142 -5.31 -0.19 10.27
C ALA A 142 -4.02 0.04 11.07
N ALA A 143 -4.14 0.56 12.29
CA ALA A 143 -2.99 0.76 13.17
C ALA A 143 -2.36 -0.56 13.66
N ILE A 144 -3.17 -1.58 13.95
CA ILE A 144 -2.66 -2.93 14.28
C ILE A 144 -1.84 -3.48 13.10
N ASN A 145 -2.33 -3.34 11.86
CA ASN A 145 -1.58 -3.73 10.66
C ASN A 145 -0.28 -2.93 10.51
N GLU A 146 -0.33 -1.61 10.63
CA GLU A 146 0.86 -0.75 10.47
C GLU A 146 1.95 -1.09 11.50
N ILE A 147 1.58 -1.36 12.75
CA ILE A 147 2.53 -1.83 13.77
C ILE A 147 3.17 -3.15 13.32
N GLY A 148 2.36 -4.10 12.85
CA GLY A 148 2.88 -5.38 12.36
C GLY A 148 3.83 -5.22 11.18
N TYR A 149 3.46 -4.40 10.20
CA TYR A 149 4.31 -4.07 9.06
C TYR A 149 5.62 -3.39 9.49
N SER A 150 5.57 -2.47 10.46
CA SER A 150 6.74 -1.76 10.94
C SER A 150 7.76 -2.67 11.61
N TYR A 151 7.31 -3.68 12.36
CA TYR A 151 8.19 -4.69 12.93
C TYR A 151 8.78 -5.62 11.86
N THR A 152 7.98 -6.07 10.87
CA THR A 152 8.51 -6.98 9.84
C THR A 152 9.53 -6.34 8.90
N HIS A 153 9.46 -5.01 8.70
CA HIS A 153 10.35 -4.30 7.77
C HIS A 153 11.37 -3.39 8.47
N GLY A 154 11.25 -3.16 9.77
CA GLY A 154 12.11 -2.23 10.52
C GLY A 154 11.87 -0.77 10.13
N SER A 155 10.64 -0.29 10.33
CA SER A 155 10.24 1.12 10.14
C SER A 155 9.64 1.70 11.42
N LEU A 156 9.23 2.98 11.40
CA LEU A 156 8.69 3.68 12.58
C LEU A 156 9.62 3.58 13.81
N GLY A 157 10.95 3.62 13.57
CA GLY A 157 11.97 3.54 14.60
C GLY A 157 12.06 2.18 15.31
N ASN A 158 11.45 1.12 14.75
CA ASN A 158 11.62 -0.25 15.22
C ASN A 158 12.82 -0.92 14.56
N GLU A 159 13.54 -1.74 15.33
CA GLU A 159 14.40 -2.76 14.73
C GLU A 159 13.52 -3.84 14.10
N ARG A 160 14.00 -4.43 13.00
CA ARG A 160 13.26 -5.50 12.32
C ARG A 160 13.12 -6.72 13.22
N ASP A 161 11.87 -7.08 13.51
CA ASP A 161 11.46 -8.25 14.28
C ASP A 161 10.27 -8.91 13.57
N VAL A 162 10.55 -9.94 12.77
CA VAL A 162 9.52 -10.62 11.97
C VAL A 162 8.53 -11.36 12.86
N GLU A 163 8.99 -11.99 13.95
CA GLU A 163 8.11 -12.75 14.84
C GLU A 163 7.10 -11.83 15.52
N GLU A 164 7.55 -10.68 16.04
CA GLU A 164 6.65 -9.67 16.59
C GLU A 164 5.66 -9.18 15.55
N GLY A 165 6.16 -8.80 14.37
CA GLY A 165 5.34 -8.27 13.28
C GLY A 165 4.25 -9.24 12.84
N VAL A 166 4.56 -10.54 12.72
CA VAL A 166 3.58 -11.58 12.41
C VAL A 166 2.48 -11.68 13.46
N ARG A 167 2.79 -11.55 14.76
CA ARG A 167 1.76 -11.56 15.81
C ARG A 167 0.75 -10.42 15.64
N TRP A 168 1.22 -9.24 15.28
CA TRP A 168 0.37 -8.08 15.00
C TRP A 168 -0.42 -8.25 13.70
N LEU A 169 0.22 -8.70 12.63
CA LEU A 169 -0.44 -8.94 11.35
C LEU A 169 -1.53 -10.02 11.44
N LEU A 170 -1.29 -11.11 12.18
CA LEU A 170 -2.32 -12.13 12.44
C LEU A 170 -3.52 -11.54 13.16
N ARG A 171 -3.29 -10.71 14.18
CA ARG A 171 -4.37 -10.01 14.90
C ARG A 171 -5.15 -9.06 13.98
N ALA A 172 -4.49 -8.32 13.10
CA ALA A 172 -5.15 -7.44 12.13
C ALA A 172 -5.96 -8.24 11.10
N MET A 173 -5.39 -9.33 10.57
CA MET A 173 -6.09 -10.24 9.66
C MET A 173 -7.33 -10.87 10.31
N GLU A 174 -7.23 -11.33 11.56
CA GLU A 174 -8.37 -11.85 12.34
C GLU A 174 -9.45 -10.78 12.58
N ALA A 175 -9.05 -9.51 12.69
CA ALA A 175 -9.95 -8.36 12.78
C ALA A 175 -10.51 -7.93 11.41
N GLY A 176 -10.16 -8.63 10.32
CA GLY A 176 -10.70 -8.42 8.98
C GLY A 176 -9.87 -7.50 8.09
N ASP A 177 -8.62 -7.21 8.44
CA ASP A 177 -7.74 -6.36 7.62
C ASP A 177 -7.20 -7.11 6.39
N PRO A 178 -7.58 -6.70 5.16
CA PRO A 178 -7.11 -7.39 3.98
C PRO A 178 -5.64 -7.06 3.64
N LEU A 179 -5.12 -5.92 4.11
CA LEU A 179 -3.71 -5.55 3.93
C LEU A 179 -2.81 -6.47 4.77
N ALA A 180 -3.17 -6.73 6.03
CA ALA A 180 -2.44 -7.63 6.91
C ALA A 180 -2.39 -9.06 6.36
N ALA A 181 -3.50 -9.53 5.79
CA ALA A 181 -3.55 -10.81 5.08
C ALA A 181 -2.60 -10.84 3.88
N ALA A 182 -2.50 -9.75 3.10
CA ALA A 182 -1.53 -9.65 2.00
C ALA A 182 -0.08 -9.63 2.50
N ASN A 183 0.19 -8.90 3.58
CA ASN A 183 1.51 -8.84 4.21
C ASN A 183 1.96 -10.24 4.65
N LEU A 184 1.09 -11.00 5.33
CA LEU A 184 1.36 -12.40 5.67
C LEU A 184 1.56 -13.28 4.43
N ALA A 185 0.76 -13.07 3.37
CA ALA A 185 0.89 -13.81 2.13
C ALA A 185 2.26 -13.63 1.46
N ASN A 186 2.81 -12.41 1.52
CA ASN A 186 4.13 -12.08 1.00
C ASN A 186 5.23 -12.72 1.84
N LEU A 187 5.15 -12.63 3.18
CA LEU A 187 6.12 -13.28 4.08
C LEU A 187 6.19 -14.80 3.86
N TYR A 188 5.05 -15.47 3.65
CA TYR A 188 5.04 -16.89 3.27
C TYR A 188 5.68 -17.13 1.90
N ALA A 189 5.35 -16.32 0.90
CA ALA A 189 5.87 -16.49 -0.47
C ALA A 189 7.39 -16.30 -0.56
N GLU A 190 7.92 -15.39 0.25
CA GLU A 190 9.35 -15.09 0.36
C GLU A 190 10.09 -16.08 1.25
N GLY A 191 9.36 -16.89 2.03
CA GLY A 191 9.92 -17.85 2.98
C GLY A 191 10.53 -17.18 4.22
N GLU A 192 10.06 -15.97 4.57
CA GLU A 192 10.50 -15.27 5.77
C GLU A 192 9.89 -15.88 7.05
N ILE A 193 8.75 -16.56 6.91
CA ILE A 193 8.03 -17.21 8.01
C ILE A 193 7.65 -18.63 7.61
N ASP A 194 7.64 -19.54 8.59
CA ASP A 194 7.29 -20.93 8.35
C ASP A 194 5.78 -21.07 8.05
N PRO A 195 5.39 -21.82 7.00
CA PRO A 195 3.99 -22.05 6.71
C PRO A 195 3.31 -22.87 7.82
N PRO A 196 1.98 -22.75 7.99
CA PRO A 196 1.23 -23.59 8.92
C PRO A 196 1.43 -25.09 8.65
N ASP A 197 1.31 -25.90 9.70
CA ASP A 197 1.47 -27.35 9.62
C ASP A 197 0.64 -27.98 8.50
N GLY A 198 1.30 -28.76 7.64
CA GLY A 198 0.68 -29.46 6.52
C GLY A 198 0.51 -28.63 5.25
N MET A 199 0.97 -27.37 5.23
CA MET A 199 1.04 -26.54 4.03
C MET A 199 2.49 -26.32 3.58
N ASP A 200 2.67 -26.14 2.27
CA ASP A 200 3.89 -25.50 1.77
C ASP A 200 3.71 -23.97 1.74
N ALA A 201 4.81 -23.24 1.57
CA ALA A 201 4.85 -21.79 1.51
C ALA A 201 3.92 -21.18 0.43
N GLN A 202 3.80 -21.84 -0.73
CA GLN A 202 2.95 -21.33 -1.82
C GLN A 202 1.46 -21.53 -1.54
N ALA A 203 1.09 -22.60 -0.83
CA ALA A 203 -0.25 -22.86 -0.37
C ALA A 203 -0.63 -21.88 0.74
N ALA A 204 0.23 -21.68 1.75
CA ALA A 204 0.01 -20.71 2.82
C ALA A 204 -0.16 -19.27 2.26
N SER A 205 0.72 -18.88 1.33
CA SER A 205 0.62 -17.60 0.63
C SER A 205 -0.70 -17.47 -0.16
N LEU A 206 -1.14 -18.53 -0.85
CA LEU A 206 -2.41 -18.51 -1.56
C LEU A 206 -3.60 -18.30 -0.61
N GLU A 207 -3.65 -19.04 0.49
CA GLU A 207 -4.73 -18.93 1.47
C GLU A 207 -4.83 -17.51 2.04
N ALA A 208 -3.70 -16.90 2.38
CA ALA A 208 -3.64 -15.53 2.85
C ALA A 208 -4.04 -14.51 1.76
N HIS A 209 -3.60 -14.70 0.52
CA HIS A 209 -4.06 -13.86 -0.61
C HIS A 209 -5.55 -14.02 -0.90
N LEU A 210 -6.15 -15.20 -0.71
CA LEU A 210 -7.59 -15.40 -0.86
C LEU A 210 -8.37 -14.61 0.18
N VAL A 211 -7.92 -14.61 1.44
CA VAL A 211 -8.49 -13.77 2.51
C VAL A 211 -8.39 -12.29 2.12
N SER A 212 -7.19 -11.82 1.77
CA SER A 212 -6.95 -10.44 1.36
C SER A 212 -7.79 -10.01 0.13
N ALA A 213 -7.81 -10.83 -0.92
CA ALA A 213 -8.58 -10.58 -2.14
C ALA A 213 -10.09 -10.58 -1.88
N SER A 214 -10.58 -11.36 -0.91
CA SER A 214 -11.99 -11.30 -0.52
C SER A 214 -12.36 -10.00 0.20
N GLY A 215 -11.38 -9.31 0.80
CA GLY A 215 -11.52 -7.92 1.26
C GLY A 215 -11.29 -6.88 0.15
N CYS A 216 -11.13 -7.32 -1.10
CA CYS A 216 -10.93 -6.47 -2.28
C CYS A 216 -9.64 -5.66 -2.31
N TYR A 217 -8.58 -6.13 -1.65
CA TYR A 217 -7.28 -5.49 -1.74
C TYR A 217 -6.65 -5.67 -3.14
N PRO A 218 -6.32 -4.59 -3.87
CA PRO A 218 -5.92 -4.66 -5.28
C PRO A 218 -4.71 -5.55 -5.57
N PRO A 219 -3.59 -5.47 -4.82
CA PRO A 219 -2.44 -6.35 -5.07
C PRO A 219 -2.78 -7.85 -4.93
N SER A 220 -3.64 -8.23 -3.98
CA SER A 220 -4.07 -9.62 -3.84
C SER A 220 -5.03 -10.04 -4.97
N LEU A 221 -5.91 -9.14 -5.43
CA LEU A 221 -6.76 -9.38 -6.59
C LEU A 221 -5.93 -9.66 -7.85
N GLU A 222 -4.80 -8.97 -8.05
CA GLU A 222 -3.87 -9.25 -9.14
C GLU A 222 -3.29 -10.66 -9.07
N VAL A 223 -2.87 -11.09 -7.87
CA VAL A 223 -2.34 -12.44 -7.63
C VAL A 223 -3.41 -13.48 -7.95
N ILE A 224 -4.65 -13.29 -7.47
CA ILE A 224 -5.77 -14.19 -7.73
C ILE A 224 -6.13 -14.24 -9.22
N SER A 225 -6.26 -13.10 -9.90
CA SER A 225 -6.49 -13.04 -11.35
C SER A 225 -5.41 -13.82 -12.12
N ASN A 226 -4.14 -13.63 -11.75
CA ASN A 226 -3.02 -14.34 -12.37
C ASN A 226 -3.05 -15.85 -12.15
N ARG A 227 -3.54 -16.31 -11.01
CA ARG A 227 -3.70 -17.73 -10.70
C ARG A 227 -4.90 -18.34 -11.40
N LEU A 228 -6.04 -17.64 -11.46
CA LEU A 228 -7.22 -18.01 -12.24
C LEU A 228 -6.88 -18.18 -13.73
N LYS A 229 -6.09 -17.27 -14.32
CA LYS A 229 -5.60 -17.41 -15.70
C LYS A 229 -4.75 -18.64 -15.96
N ARG A 230 -4.14 -19.22 -14.92
CA ARG A 230 -3.19 -20.34 -15.04
C ARG A 230 -3.69 -21.64 -14.41
N GLY A 231 -4.78 -21.60 -13.64
CA GLY A 231 -5.28 -22.74 -12.87
C GLY A 231 -4.31 -23.21 -11.78
N ARG A 232 -3.61 -22.29 -11.09
CA ARG A 232 -2.60 -22.64 -10.07
C ARG A 232 -3.11 -22.47 -8.64
N GLY A 233 -3.47 -23.59 -8.02
CA GLY A 233 -4.05 -23.64 -6.67
C GLY A 233 -5.51 -23.16 -6.60
N VAL A 234 -6.06 -22.65 -7.71
CA VAL A 234 -7.47 -22.29 -7.89
C VAL A 234 -7.94 -22.81 -9.25
N PRO A 235 -9.25 -23.05 -9.45
CA PRO A 235 -9.79 -23.43 -10.75
C PRO A 235 -9.43 -22.42 -11.84
N ARG A 236 -9.15 -22.90 -13.05
CA ARG A 236 -8.89 -22.00 -14.18
C ARG A 236 -10.21 -21.34 -14.60
N ASP A 237 -10.27 -20.02 -14.54
CA ASP A 237 -11.42 -19.22 -14.98
C ASP A 237 -10.93 -17.91 -15.62
N LEU A 238 -11.16 -17.77 -16.92
CA LEU A 238 -10.74 -16.56 -17.66
C LEU A 238 -11.76 -15.43 -17.57
N GLU A 239 -13.02 -15.76 -17.30
CA GLU A 239 -14.09 -14.77 -17.19
C GLU A 239 -13.95 -14.00 -15.88
N ALA A 240 -13.84 -14.72 -14.76
CA ALA A 240 -13.59 -14.12 -13.45
C ALA A 240 -12.29 -13.31 -13.43
N ALA A 241 -11.21 -13.85 -14.02
CA ALA A 241 -9.93 -13.13 -14.10
C ALA A 241 -10.01 -11.89 -14.98
N GLY A 242 -10.73 -11.95 -16.11
CA GLY A 242 -10.93 -10.82 -17.01
C GLY A 242 -11.72 -9.70 -16.36
N TRP A 243 -12.69 -10.02 -15.51
CA TRP A 243 -13.44 -9.03 -14.77
C TRP A 243 -12.62 -8.36 -13.67
N ILE A 244 -11.87 -9.15 -12.88
CA ILE A 244 -10.92 -8.60 -11.90
C ILE A 244 -9.93 -7.64 -12.58
N ASP A 245 -9.35 -8.05 -13.71
CA ASP A 245 -8.41 -7.21 -14.47
C ASP A 245 -9.04 -5.91 -14.99
N ARG A 246 -10.32 -5.96 -15.41
CA ARG A 246 -11.04 -4.77 -15.87
C ARG A 246 -11.17 -3.77 -14.72
N ASN A 247 -11.67 -4.20 -13.57
CA ASN A 247 -11.89 -3.30 -12.45
C ASN A 247 -10.58 -2.78 -11.86
N LEU A 248 -9.55 -3.62 -11.76
CA LEU A 248 -8.20 -3.17 -11.38
C LEU A 248 -7.64 -2.09 -12.33
N ARG A 249 -7.98 -2.16 -13.62
CA ARG A 249 -7.55 -1.13 -14.58
C ARG A 249 -8.29 0.19 -14.38
N ILE A 250 -9.60 0.12 -14.09
CA ILE A 250 -10.40 1.32 -13.80
C ILE A 250 -9.93 1.94 -12.48
N TYR A 251 -9.69 1.12 -11.45
CA TYR A 251 -9.17 1.59 -10.16
C TYR A 251 -7.86 2.39 -10.24
N ARG A 252 -6.98 2.04 -11.18
CA ARG A 252 -5.66 2.69 -11.32
C ARG A 252 -5.66 3.95 -12.19
N ASN A 253 -6.74 4.21 -12.94
CA ASN A 253 -6.85 5.29 -13.90
C ASN A 253 -7.80 6.38 -13.39
#